data_AF-A0A1H2UGI9-F1
#
_entry.id   AF-A0A1H2UGI9-F1
#
_cell.length_a   1.000
_cell.length_b   1.000
_cell.length_c   1.000
_cell.angle_alpha   90.00
_cell.angle_beta   90.00
_cell.angle_gamma   90.00
#
_symmetry.space_group_name_H-M   'P 1'
#
loop_
_entity.id
_entity.type
_entity.pdbx_description
1 polymer ?
#
loop_
_entity_poly.entity_id
_entity_poly.type
_entity_poly.pdbx_seq_one_letter_code
_entity_poly.pdbx_strand_id
1 'polypeptide(L)'
;MDMDQAVLFADRLGSELIPLTERTSVALLPVAGKPMIEHALESLAKAGIRRILVVVSPFADEIQRVIGDGTRWGLRLTYTLTRGEEDPTAVIDRLGTRLDGPIVALRGDLIHGFDVPAWISAAETTPGDSVWADADGVSAACGIHRAGALDLTPLSWPPTRREASATQTAWIPVAAEQVRTVQSLAEYHRVNLDAIAKRLPGLILPGRQAALGLTLGRGSRVSPRSLKQGVCLVGARCRIAPDAELTGEVVISDDVIVDRRATINSSVILPHTYVGELVEITNAIVSANTMIRVDSGAVLQVTDACLLADLKQATLSGGIADPVHRLLGTLGLILSLPLWPIAALAALPNRDRGWFDSITLRGNKRDIDAFGQATRRNFVAREWRTRIPILRALPRLLAVASGDLRLVGVTPLSPEAADGLGDDWERIREEAPAGLFGPTQLDVPRDAPFEEKLMSDVFYARQRRIGRDLVYLLRGLLAILRPASWRPPPQRPGLD
;
A
#
# COMPACT_ATOMS: atom_id res chain seq x y z
N MET A 1 26.94 -28.66 10.97
CA MET A 1 26.64 -28.48 9.54
C MET A 1 26.51 -26.99 9.33
N ASP A 2 27.08 -26.42 8.27
CA ASP A 2 26.95 -24.98 8.03
C ASP A 2 25.60 -24.72 7.34
N MET A 3 24.56 -24.43 8.13
CA MET A 3 23.21 -24.15 7.60
C MET A 3 23.15 -22.75 7.01
N ASP A 4 23.23 -22.67 5.68
CA ASP A 4 23.27 -21.38 4.98
C ASP A 4 21.97 -21.07 4.20
N GLN A 5 21.02 -22.01 4.15
CA GLN A 5 19.78 -21.87 3.38
C GLN A 5 18.53 -21.82 4.27
N ALA A 6 17.60 -20.94 3.92
CA ALA A 6 16.26 -20.91 4.50
C ALA A 6 15.14 -20.76 3.47
N VAL A 7 13.94 -21.17 3.87
CA VAL A 7 12.69 -20.86 3.19
C VAL A 7 11.84 -20.00 4.12
N LEU A 8 11.32 -18.90 3.58
CA LEU A 8 10.48 -17.96 4.30
C LEU A 8 9.11 -17.85 3.63
N PHE A 9 8.06 -18.30 4.30
CA PHE A 9 6.69 -18.25 3.80
C PHE A 9 6.03 -16.91 4.18
N ALA A 10 5.58 -16.18 3.17
CA ALA A 10 4.91 -14.88 3.27
C ALA A 10 3.73 -14.85 2.28
N ASP A 11 2.95 -15.92 2.29
CA ASP A 11 1.93 -16.26 1.30
C ASP A 11 0.49 -16.27 1.83
N ARG A 12 0.29 -15.79 3.07
CA ARG A 12 -1.02 -15.72 3.70
C ARG A 12 -1.88 -14.62 3.11
N LEU A 13 -3.15 -14.93 2.85
CA LEU A 13 -4.11 -14.04 2.22
C LEU A 13 -4.62 -12.98 3.21
N GLY A 14 -4.83 -13.34 4.47
CA GLY A 14 -5.08 -12.39 5.56
C GLY A 14 -6.44 -11.70 5.51
N SER A 15 -7.47 -12.35 4.97
CA SER A 15 -8.84 -11.83 4.85
C SER A 15 -9.46 -11.35 6.17
N GLU A 16 -9.07 -11.97 7.27
CA GLU A 16 -9.46 -11.70 8.65
C GLU A 16 -8.90 -10.39 9.24
N LEU A 17 -7.93 -9.78 8.56
CA LEU A 17 -7.31 -8.51 8.95
C LEU A 17 -7.81 -7.32 8.13
N ILE A 18 -8.85 -7.50 7.30
CA ILE A 18 -9.52 -6.40 6.60
C ILE A 18 -10.02 -5.37 7.63
N PRO A 19 -9.77 -4.06 7.44
CA PRO A 19 -9.33 -3.40 6.19
C PRO A 19 -7.80 -3.27 6.03
N LEU A 20 -6.98 -3.74 6.97
CA LEU A 20 -5.52 -3.53 6.91
C LEU A 20 -4.84 -4.28 5.76
N THR A 21 -5.42 -5.40 5.31
CA THR A 21 -4.88 -6.28 4.25
C THR A 21 -5.53 -6.09 2.88
N GLU A 22 -6.44 -5.11 2.72
CA GLU A 22 -7.10 -4.86 1.41
C GLU A 22 -6.10 -4.46 0.32
N ARG A 23 -5.01 -3.77 0.71
CA ARG A 23 -4.05 -3.16 -0.23
C ARG A 23 -2.59 -3.57 0.03
N THR A 24 -2.35 -4.54 0.90
CA THR A 24 -1.01 -5.00 1.27
C THR A 24 -1.05 -6.43 1.80
N SER A 25 0.08 -7.14 1.73
CA SER A 25 0.24 -8.46 2.34
C SER A 25 0.33 -8.36 3.88
N VAL A 26 -0.13 -9.41 4.58
CA VAL A 26 0.04 -9.58 6.03
C VAL A 26 1.51 -9.42 6.44
N ALA A 27 2.41 -10.01 5.65
CA ALA A 27 3.85 -10.00 5.90
C ALA A 27 4.45 -8.58 5.89
N LEU A 28 3.74 -7.62 5.28
CA LEU A 28 4.15 -6.22 5.22
C LEU A 28 3.51 -5.32 6.28
N LEU A 29 2.57 -5.84 7.08
CA LEU A 29 1.97 -5.06 8.15
C LEU A 29 3.04 -4.63 9.15
N PRO A 30 3.06 -3.35 9.58
CA PRO A 30 4.11 -2.86 10.45
C PRO A 30 3.87 -3.26 11.92
N VAL A 31 4.80 -4.03 12.48
CA VAL A 31 4.88 -4.33 13.91
C VAL A 31 6.06 -3.59 14.51
N ALA A 32 5.79 -2.71 15.47
CA ALA A 32 6.78 -1.84 16.11
C ALA A 32 7.63 -1.07 15.08
N GLY A 33 6.96 -0.48 14.08
CA GLY A 33 7.58 0.38 13.07
C GLY A 33 8.32 -0.35 11.94
N LYS A 34 8.30 -1.69 11.89
CA LYS A 34 8.89 -2.47 10.79
C LYS A 34 7.90 -3.51 10.25
N PRO A 35 7.92 -3.80 8.94
CA PRO A 35 7.13 -4.90 8.38
C PRO A 35 7.40 -6.23 9.09
N MET A 36 6.37 -7.05 9.32
CA MET A 36 6.48 -8.34 10.02
C MET A 36 7.60 -9.23 9.46
N ILE A 37 7.69 -9.32 8.14
CA ILE A 37 8.70 -10.13 7.44
C ILE A 37 10.14 -9.72 7.75
N GLU A 38 10.38 -8.43 8.04
CA GLU A 38 11.72 -7.95 8.34
C GLU A 38 12.24 -8.50 9.67
N HIS A 39 11.36 -8.74 10.65
CA HIS A 39 11.77 -9.36 11.91
C HIS A 39 12.27 -10.79 11.70
N ALA A 40 11.63 -11.56 10.81
CA ALA A 40 12.09 -12.89 10.45
C ALA A 40 13.43 -12.85 9.69
N LEU A 41 13.58 -11.93 8.74
CA LEU A 41 14.83 -11.75 7.99
C LEU A 41 16.01 -11.37 8.90
N GLU A 42 15.80 -10.47 9.85
CA GLU A 42 16.83 -10.09 10.83
C GLU A 42 17.23 -11.25 11.73
N SER A 43 16.26 -12.05 12.19
CA SER A 43 16.51 -13.25 12.97
C SER A 43 17.33 -14.29 12.21
N LEU A 44 17.00 -14.52 10.93
CA LEU A 44 17.76 -15.42 10.05
C LEU A 44 19.18 -14.89 9.79
N ALA A 45 19.33 -13.59 9.53
CA ALA A 45 20.63 -12.96 9.33
C ALA A 45 21.52 -13.07 10.58
N LYS A 46 20.95 -12.87 11.77
CA LYS A 46 21.63 -13.06 13.06
C LYS A 46 22.06 -14.50 13.29
N ALA A 47 21.26 -15.47 12.83
CA ALA A 47 21.60 -16.89 12.91
C ALA A 47 22.68 -17.31 11.90
N GLY A 48 23.14 -16.40 11.04
CA GLY A 48 24.20 -16.66 10.06
C GLY A 48 23.72 -17.16 8.69
N ILE A 49 22.41 -17.37 8.52
CA ILE A 49 21.81 -17.87 7.28
C ILE A 49 21.83 -16.78 6.22
N ARG A 50 22.37 -17.05 5.03
CA ARG A 50 22.53 -16.02 3.98
C ARG A 50 21.62 -16.19 2.78
N ARG A 51 21.23 -17.40 2.41
CA ARG A 51 20.41 -17.66 1.21
C ARG A 51 18.98 -17.96 1.61
N ILE A 52 18.04 -17.11 1.19
CA ILE A 52 16.63 -17.27 1.58
C ILE A 52 15.75 -17.32 0.33
N LEU A 53 14.97 -18.39 0.21
CA LEU A 53 13.87 -18.48 -0.72
C LEU A 53 12.60 -17.93 -0.06
N VAL A 54 12.09 -16.81 -0.56
CA VAL A 54 10.86 -16.18 -0.08
C VAL A 54 9.68 -16.64 -0.94
N VAL A 55 8.74 -17.33 -0.32
CA VAL A 55 7.47 -17.77 -0.94
C VAL A 55 6.44 -16.67 -0.69
N VAL A 56 5.90 -16.08 -1.75
CA VAL A 56 5.04 -14.89 -1.65
C VAL A 56 3.73 -15.04 -2.41
N SER A 57 2.66 -14.49 -1.82
CA SER A 57 1.33 -14.36 -2.41
C SER A 57 0.39 -13.55 -1.51
N PRO A 58 -0.63 -12.85 -2.05
CA PRO A 58 -0.56 -11.89 -3.15
C PRO A 58 0.39 -10.71 -2.84
N PHE A 59 0.45 -9.68 -3.70
CA PHE A 59 1.30 -8.47 -3.52
C PHE A 59 2.83 -8.73 -3.58
N ALA A 60 3.28 -9.75 -4.31
CA ALA A 60 4.70 -10.08 -4.49
C ALA A 60 5.55 -8.87 -4.95
N ASP A 61 5.04 -8.06 -5.89
CA ASP A 61 5.71 -6.85 -6.38
C ASP A 61 5.94 -5.81 -5.28
N GLU A 62 5.07 -5.75 -4.28
CA GLU A 62 5.21 -4.86 -3.14
C GLU A 62 6.22 -5.41 -2.13
N ILE A 63 6.13 -6.70 -1.82
CA ILE A 63 7.11 -7.37 -0.96
C ILE A 63 8.51 -7.17 -1.53
N GLN A 64 8.73 -7.52 -2.79
CA GLN A 64 10.03 -7.37 -3.46
C GLN A 64 10.52 -5.91 -3.47
N ARG A 65 9.61 -4.93 -3.53
CA ARG A 65 9.97 -3.51 -3.47
C ARG A 65 10.42 -3.07 -2.08
N VAL A 66 9.82 -3.60 -1.02
CA VAL A 66 10.12 -3.23 0.38
C VAL A 66 11.39 -3.92 0.88
N ILE A 67 11.51 -5.23 0.63
CA ILE A 67 12.63 -6.04 1.14
C ILE A 67 13.75 -6.28 0.11
N GLY A 68 13.53 -5.98 -1.17
CA GLY A 68 14.60 -5.95 -2.18
C GLY A 68 15.24 -7.31 -2.43
N ASP A 69 16.56 -7.36 -2.56
CA ASP A 69 17.34 -8.60 -2.76
C ASP A 69 17.96 -9.13 -1.45
N GLY A 70 17.66 -8.50 -0.32
CA GLY A 70 18.21 -8.85 1.00
C GLY A 70 19.55 -8.22 1.34
N THR A 71 20.18 -7.49 0.43
CA THR A 71 21.50 -6.87 0.64
C THR A 71 21.56 -5.98 1.88
N ARG A 72 20.43 -5.34 2.25
CA ARG A 72 20.28 -4.53 3.47
C ARG A 72 20.61 -5.29 4.75
N TRP A 73 20.39 -6.60 4.79
CA TRP A 73 20.69 -7.47 5.92
C TRP A 73 21.92 -8.37 5.68
N GLY A 74 22.60 -8.20 4.54
CA GLY A 74 23.65 -9.12 4.10
C GLY A 74 23.12 -10.51 3.73
N LEU A 75 21.89 -10.57 3.21
CA LEU A 75 21.21 -11.77 2.74
C LEU A 75 21.14 -11.79 1.20
N ARG A 76 20.81 -12.95 0.63
CA ARG A 76 20.46 -13.15 -0.77
C ARG A 76 19.06 -13.74 -0.86
N LEU A 77 18.11 -12.93 -1.30
CA LEU A 77 16.71 -13.33 -1.44
C LEU A 77 16.40 -13.79 -2.86
N THR A 78 15.73 -14.94 -2.96
CA THR A 78 15.12 -15.42 -4.21
C THR A 78 13.62 -15.52 -3.99
N TYR A 79 12.82 -15.12 -4.97
CA TYR A 79 11.37 -15.11 -4.85
C TYR A 79 10.72 -16.25 -5.62
N THR A 80 9.64 -16.78 -5.06
CA THR A 80 8.75 -17.70 -5.75
C THR A 80 7.29 -17.37 -5.45
N LEU A 81 6.45 -17.53 -6.47
CA LEU A 81 5.02 -17.24 -6.38
C LEU A 81 4.24 -18.50 -6.02
N THR A 82 3.18 -18.30 -5.26
CA THR A 82 2.17 -19.32 -4.92
C THR A 82 0.77 -18.75 -5.08
N ARG A 83 -0.25 -19.61 -5.12
CA ARG A 83 -1.67 -19.22 -5.11
C ARG A 83 -2.13 -18.68 -3.75
N GLY A 84 -1.29 -18.79 -2.73
CA GLY A 84 -1.53 -18.30 -1.37
C GLY A 84 -2.15 -19.38 -0.49
N GLU A 85 -1.64 -19.47 0.74
CA GLU A 85 -2.02 -20.49 1.73
C GLU A 85 -1.98 -21.94 1.17
N GLU A 86 -1.07 -22.20 0.23
CA GLU A 86 -0.85 -23.55 -0.28
C GLU A 86 -0.08 -24.39 0.76
N ASP A 87 -0.22 -25.72 0.68
CA ASP A 87 0.57 -26.61 1.53
C ASP A 87 2.08 -26.36 1.32
N PRO A 88 2.85 -26.02 2.37
CA PRO A 88 4.27 -25.67 2.26
C PRO A 88 5.11 -26.76 1.60
N THR A 89 4.82 -28.03 1.89
CA THR A 89 5.53 -29.18 1.30
C THR A 89 5.26 -29.24 -0.20
N ALA A 90 3.99 -29.15 -0.62
CA ALA A 90 3.61 -29.17 -2.03
C ALA A 90 4.17 -27.98 -2.84
N VAL A 91 4.38 -26.83 -2.19
CA VAL A 91 5.05 -25.67 -2.83
C VAL A 91 6.51 -25.99 -3.12
N ILE A 92 7.24 -26.58 -2.17
CA ILE A 92 8.66 -26.89 -2.36
C ILE A 92 8.86 -28.07 -3.32
N ASP A 93 8.03 -29.11 -3.25
CA ASP A 93 8.10 -30.25 -4.18
C ASP A 93 7.98 -29.79 -5.64
N ARG A 94 7.10 -28.81 -5.90
CA ARG A 94 6.93 -28.19 -7.21
C ARG A 94 8.16 -27.42 -7.70
N LEU A 95 8.95 -26.87 -6.78
CA LEU A 95 10.18 -26.13 -7.10
C LEU A 95 11.35 -27.06 -7.42
N GLY A 96 11.28 -28.32 -6.99
CA GLY A 96 11.92 -29.48 -7.59
C GLY A 96 13.45 -29.53 -7.70
N THR A 97 14.21 -28.48 -7.36
CA THR A 97 15.69 -28.45 -7.54
C THR A 97 16.43 -27.32 -6.80
N ARG A 98 15.76 -26.52 -5.96
CA ARG A 98 16.36 -25.26 -5.44
C ARG A 98 16.99 -25.34 -4.04
N LEU A 99 16.80 -26.42 -3.31
CA LEU A 99 17.22 -26.54 -1.91
C LEU A 99 18.13 -27.77 -1.76
N ASP A 100 19.39 -27.54 -1.40
CA ASP A 100 20.40 -28.57 -1.27
C ASP A 100 20.85 -28.64 0.20
N GLY A 101 20.66 -29.79 0.85
CA GLY A 101 21.09 -30.01 2.23
C GLY A 101 20.09 -29.49 3.29
N PRO A 102 20.56 -29.23 4.52
CA PRO A 102 19.68 -28.82 5.61
C PRO A 102 19.11 -27.42 5.37
N ILE A 103 17.80 -27.28 5.57
CA ILE A 103 17.08 -26.03 5.40
C ILE A 103 16.47 -25.57 6.72
N VAL A 104 16.45 -24.27 6.91
CA VAL A 104 15.70 -23.61 7.97
C VAL A 104 14.41 -23.05 7.39
N ALA A 105 13.27 -23.34 7.97
CA ALA A 105 11.98 -22.98 7.39
C ALA A 105 11.14 -22.18 8.40
N LEU A 106 10.73 -20.97 8.01
CA LEU A 106 9.99 -20.05 8.87
C LEU A 106 8.80 -19.44 8.11
N ARG A 107 7.77 -19.06 8.88
CA ARG A 107 6.73 -18.13 8.44
C ARG A 107 7.13 -16.68 8.75
N GLY A 108 7.09 -15.82 7.74
CA GLY A 108 7.40 -14.37 7.81
C GLY A 108 6.18 -13.48 8.05
N ASP A 109 5.00 -14.08 8.13
CA ASP A 109 3.71 -13.48 8.50
C ASP A 109 3.32 -13.78 9.96
N LEU A 110 4.30 -14.21 10.76
CA LEU A 110 4.22 -14.45 12.20
C LEU A 110 5.34 -13.72 12.91
N ILE A 111 5.12 -13.38 14.18
CA ILE A 111 6.13 -12.75 15.02
C ILE A 111 6.76 -13.80 15.94
N HIS A 112 8.04 -14.08 15.68
CA HIS A 112 8.91 -14.93 16.48
C HIS A 112 9.59 -14.06 17.54
N GLY A 113 8.97 -13.95 18.71
CA GLY A 113 9.45 -13.15 19.84
C GLY A 113 10.49 -13.84 20.72
N PHE A 114 10.82 -15.11 20.46
CA PHE A 114 11.91 -15.84 21.11
C PHE A 114 13.23 -15.64 20.35
N ASP A 115 14.36 -16.03 20.95
CA ASP A 115 15.68 -15.95 20.31
C ASP A 115 15.83 -17.06 19.25
N VAL A 116 15.43 -16.76 18.02
CA VAL A 116 15.51 -17.68 16.88
C VAL A 116 16.95 -18.20 16.64
N PRO A 117 18.01 -17.36 16.65
CA PRO A 117 19.40 -17.86 16.59
C PRO A 117 19.77 -18.88 17.67
N ALA A 118 19.39 -18.63 18.93
CA ALA A 118 19.64 -19.57 20.01
C ALA A 118 18.85 -20.87 19.83
N TRP A 119 17.60 -20.76 19.38
CA TRP A 119 16.75 -21.91 19.06
C TRP A 119 17.33 -22.75 17.91
N ILE A 120 17.81 -22.13 16.82
CA ILE A 120 18.46 -22.83 15.70
C ILE A 120 19.69 -23.60 16.20
N SER A 121 20.51 -22.97 17.03
CA SER A 121 21.71 -23.60 17.61
C SER A 121 21.36 -24.83 18.47
N ALA A 122 20.30 -24.74 19.28
CA ALA A 122 19.81 -25.87 20.06
C ALA A 122 19.23 -26.97 19.15
N ALA A 123 18.45 -26.55 18.14
CA ALA A 123 17.87 -27.43 17.15
C ALA A 123 18.97 -28.24 16.47
N GLU A 124 20.06 -27.64 15.96
CA GLU A 124 21.19 -28.34 15.33
C GLU A 124 21.74 -29.54 16.13
N THR A 125 21.78 -29.43 17.47
CA THR A 125 22.27 -30.51 18.35
C THR A 125 21.24 -31.60 18.66
N THR A 126 19.97 -31.36 18.33
CA THR A 126 18.86 -32.26 18.64
C THR A 126 18.72 -33.35 17.58
N PRO A 127 18.72 -34.65 17.93
CA PRO A 127 18.53 -35.74 16.97
C PRO A 127 17.18 -35.66 16.25
N GLY A 128 17.13 -36.05 14.97
CA GLY A 128 15.90 -36.08 14.16
C GLY A 128 16.17 -35.67 12.71
N ASP A 129 15.29 -36.10 11.81
CA ASP A 129 15.34 -35.70 10.40
C ASP A 129 14.77 -34.28 10.22
N SER A 130 13.77 -33.94 11.04
CA SER A 130 13.25 -32.59 11.18
C SER A 130 13.08 -32.21 12.66
N VAL A 131 13.30 -30.93 12.97
CA VAL A 131 13.18 -30.37 14.33
C VAL A 131 12.34 -29.12 14.27
N TRP A 132 11.27 -29.05 15.07
CA TRP A 132 10.30 -27.97 15.04
C TRP A 132 10.16 -27.28 16.39
N ALA A 133 9.85 -25.98 16.36
CA ALA A 133 9.53 -25.22 17.56
C ALA A 133 8.07 -25.50 17.99
N ASP A 134 7.88 -25.87 19.25
CA ASP A 134 6.58 -26.22 19.84
C ASP A 134 6.12 -25.11 20.80
N ALA A 135 5.01 -24.46 20.47
CA ALA A 135 4.35 -23.46 21.31
C ALA A 135 3.09 -24.09 21.95
N ASP A 136 3.27 -24.75 23.10
CA ASP A 136 2.19 -25.42 23.85
C ASP A 136 1.34 -26.40 23.02
N GLY A 137 2.00 -27.24 22.20
CA GLY A 137 1.35 -28.25 21.37
C GLY A 137 0.86 -27.74 20.02
N VAL A 138 1.17 -26.49 19.67
CA VAL A 138 0.94 -25.89 18.35
C VAL A 138 2.29 -25.58 17.71
N SER A 139 2.42 -25.85 16.41
CA SER A 139 3.64 -25.46 15.70
C SER A 139 3.88 -23.96 15.81
N ALA A 140 5.09 -23.57 16.24
CA ALA A 140 5.52 -22.18 16.23
C ALA A 140 5.90 -21.68 14.83
N ALA A 141 5.65 -22.48 13.79
CA ALA A 141 5.93 -22.16 12.39
C ALA A 141 7.40 -21.76 12.13
N CYS A 142 8.30 -22.45 12.82
CA CYS A 142 9.74 -22.38 12.69
C CYS A 142 10.33 -23.78 12.86
N GLY A 143 11.15 -24.21 11.91
CA GLY A 143 11.66 -25.57 11.83
C GLY A 143 13.00 -25.68 11.12
N ILE A 144 13.67 -26.80 11.32
CA ILE A 144 14.83 -27.24 10.56
C ILE A 144 14.52 -28.59 9.96
N HIS A 145 14.76 -28.73 8.66
CA HIS A 145 14.74 -30.02 7.98
C HIS A 145 16.17 -30.38 7.57
N ARG A 146 16.64 -31.58 7.89
CA ARG A 146 18.03 -31.99 7.65
C ARG A 146 18.18 -33.02 6.54
N ALA A 147 17.32 -34.03 6.56
CA ALA A 147 17.40 -35.20 5.70
C ALA A 147 16.04 -35.88 5.59
N GLY A 148 15.88 -36.79 4.64
CA GLY A 148 14.62 -37.48 4.40
C GLY A 148 13.65 -36.69 3.52
N ALA A 149 12.45 -37.24 3.35
CA ALA A 149 11.37 -36.57 2.62
C ALA A 149 11.08 -35.23 3.31
N LEU A 150 11.08 -34.15 2.53
CA LEU A 150 10.83 -32.83 3.05
C LEU A 150 9.39 -32.75 3.55
N ASP A 151 9.20 -32.57 4.86
CA ASP A 151 7.89 -32.36 5.46
C ASP A 151 7.87 -30.99 6.15
N LEU A 152 7.20 -30.04 5.52
CA LEU A 152 6.99 -28.68 6.00
C LEU A 152 5.54 -28.44 6.43
N THR A 153 4.74 -29.49 6.63
CA THR A 153 3.36 -29.37 7.11
C THR A 153 3.21 -28.60 8.43
N PRO A 154 4.21 -28.56 9.35
CA PRO A 154 4.10 -27.68 10.53
C PRO A 154 4.15 -26.17 10.21
N LEU A 155 4.48 -25.75 8.98
CA LEU A 155 4.36 -24.36 8.53
C LEU A 155 2.99 -24.02 7.93
N SER A 156 2.08 -25.00 7.83
CA SER A 156 0.77 -24.78 7.22
C SER A 156 0.00 -23.69 7.97
N TRP A 157 -0.78 -22.93 7.21
CA TRP A 157 -1.69 -21.92 7.74
C TRP A 157 -3.13 -22.43 7.60
N PRO A 158 -3.96 -22.34 8.65
CA PRO A 158 -3.64 -21.90 10.02
C PRO A 158 -2.73 -22.90 10.77
N PRO A 159 -2.05 -22.48 11.85
CA PRO A 159 -1.15 -23.34 12.60
C PRO A 159 -1.89 -24.58 13.11
N THR A 160 -1.38 -25.75 12.78
CA THR A 160 -1.98 -27.02 13.17
C THR A 160 -1.47 -27.48 14.52
N ARG A 161 -2.35 -28.15 15.29
CA ARG A 161 -1.95 -28.83 16.52
C ARG A 161 -1.03 -30.00 16.14
N ARG A 162 0.00 -30.23 16.95
CA ARG A 162 0.93 -31.35 16.79
C ARG A 162 0.17 -32.67 16.61
N GLU A 163 0.34 -33.31 15.46
CA GLU A 163 -0.11 -34.68 15.26
C GLU A 163 0.85 -35.69 15.92
N ALA A 164 0.39 -36.91 16.15
CA ALA A 164 1.21 -37.98 16.68
C ALA A 164 2.36 -38.28 15.69
N SER A 165 3.52 -37.69 15.98
CA SER A 165 4.71 -37.59 15.14
C SER A 165 5.05 -38.85 14.35
N ALA A 166 5.43 -38.67 13.08
CA ALA A 166 6.31 -39.60 12.38
C ALA A 166 7.56 -39.86 13.23
N THR A 167 8.12 -41.06 13.16
CA THR A 167 9.11 -41.62 14.10
C THR A 167 10.46 -40.87 14.14
N GLN A 168 10.65 -39.83 13.33
CA GLN A 168 11.93 -39.11 13.12
C GLN A 168 11.86 -37.58 13.31
N THR A 169 10.72 -37.03 13.76
CA THR A 169 10.57 -35.58 14.01
C THR A 169 10.74 -35.24 15.50
N ALA A 170 11.61 -34.28 15.80
CA ALA A 170 11.81 -33.75 17.16
C ALA A 170 11.14 -32.39 17.36
N TRP A 171 10.80 -32.08 18.60
CA TRP A 171 10.11 -30.85 18.99
C TRP A 171 10.83 -30.20 20.15
N ILE A 172 11.13 -28.90 20.03
CA ILE A 172 11.78 -28.11 21.07
C ILE A 172 10.77 -27.10 21.60
N PRO A 173 10.46 -27.11 22.91
CA PRO A 173 9.49 -26.19 23.48
C PRO A 173 10.00 -24.74 23.39
N VAL A 174 9.12 -23.85 22.96
CA VAL A 174 9.26 -22.40 23.03
C VAL A 174 8.08 -21.84 23.83
N ALA A 175 8.29 -20.73 24.53
CA ALA A 175 7.20 -20.12 25.28
C ALA A 175 6.10 -19.66 24.32
N ALA A 176 4.87 -20.18 24.48
CA ALA A 176 3.77 -19.86 23.57
C ALA A 176 3.47 -18.35 23.51
N GLU A 177 3.72 -17.63 24.61
CA GLU A 177 3.58 -16.17 24.65
C GLU A 177 4.57 -15.42 23.75
N GLN A 178 5.67 -16.06 23.38
CA GLN A 178 6.68 -15.48 22.50
C GLN A 178 6.38 -15.73 21.02
N VAL A 179 5.40 -16.59 20.70
CA VAL A 179 4.96 -16.85 19.33
C VAL A 179 3.64 -16.12 19.13
N ARG A 180 3.65 -15.14 18.23
CA ARG A 180 2.51 -14.26 18.04
C ARG A 180 1.92 -14.47 16.66
N THR A 181 0.79 -15.17 16.63
CA THR A 181 -0.12 -15.20 15.50
C THR A 181 -0.90 -13.89 15.45
N VAL A 182 -1.09 -13.37 14.24
CA VAL A 182 -1.90 -12.17 14.01
C VAL A 182 -3.16 -12.61 13.30
N GLN A 183 -4.11 -13.26 14.00
CA GLN A 183 -5.36 -13.80 13.44
C GLN A 183 -6.54 -12.82 13.52
N SER A 184 -6.36 -11.71 14.22
CA SER A 184 -7.38 -10.67 14.36
C SER A 184 -6.73 -9.30 14.48
N LEU A 185 -7.52 -8.24 14.24
CA LEU A 185 -7.10 -6.86 14.47
C LEU A 185 -6.71 -6.61 15.94
N ALA A 186 -7.39 -7.28 16.87
CA ALA A 186 -7.06 -7.21 18.29
C ALA A 186 -5.70 -7.86 18.60
N GLU A 187 -5.39 -9.00 18.01
CA GLU A 187 -4.06 -9.61 18.10
C GLU A 187 -3.00 -8.72 17.46
N TYR A 188 -3.26 -8.14 16.28
CA TYR A 188 -2.32 -7.23 15.63
C TYR A 188 -1.96 -6.02 16.51
N HIS A 189 -2.97 -5.44 17.16
CA HIS A 189 -2.79 -4.37 18.13
C HIS A 189 -1.96 -4.85 19.32
N ARG A 190 -2.34 -5.97 19.93
CA ARG A 190 -1.64 -6.55 21.09
C ARG A 190 -0.17 -6.82 20.78
N VAL A 191 0.14 -7.44 19.65
CA VAL A 191 1.51 -7.77 19.22
C VAL A 191 2.39 -6.53 19.12
N ASN A 192 1.84 -5.43 18.61
CA ASN A 192 2.53 -4.14 18.55
C ASN A 192 2.86 -3.61 19.95
N LEU A 193 1.89 -3.68 20.88
CA LEU A 193 2.09 -3.23 22.25
C LEU A 193 3.09 -4.11 23.01
N ASP A 194 2.98 -5.43 22.86
CA ASP A 194 3.88 -6.43 23.43
C ASP A 194 5.34 -6.24 22.98
N ALA A 195 5.53 -5.90 21.70
CA ALA A 195 6.84 -5.63 21.14
C ALA A 195 7.53 -4.44 21.85
N ILE A 196 6.83 -3.31 22.02
CA ILE A 196 7.42 -2.12 22.66
C ILE A 196 7.54 -2.25 24.18
N ALA A 197 6.69 -3.07 24.80
CA ALA A 197 6.76 -3.44 26.21
C ALA A 197 7.91 -4.41 26.52
N LYS A 198 8.69 -4.82 25.51
CA LYS A 198 9.79 -5.79 25.62
C LYS A 198 9.34 -7.18 26.10
N ARG A 199 8.07 -7.55 25.83
CA ARG A 199 7.54 -8.89 26.10
C ARG A 199 7.96 -9.91 25.02
N LEU A 200 8.50 -9.42 23.90
CA LEU A 200 9.03 -10.20 22.78
C LEU A 200 10.55 -9.97 22.63
N PRO A 201 11.39 -10.60 23.48
CA PRO A 201 12.82 -10.27 23.61
C PRO A 201 13.66 -10.56 22.36
N GLY A 202 13.21 -11.46 21.47
CA GLY A 202 13.87 -11.78 20.21
C GLY A 202 13.81 -10.64 19.18
N LEU A 203 12.88 -9.69 19.33
CA LEU A 203 12.69 -8.62 18.38
C LEU A 203 13.73 -7.51 18.50
N ILE A 204 14.22 -7.05 17.35
CA ILE A 204 15.08 -5.87 17.28
C ILE A 204 14.19 -4.64 17.06
N LEU A 205 14.06 -3.79 18.06
CA LEU A 205 13.28 -2.57 17.89
C LEU A 205 14.12 -1.48 17.20
N PRO A 206 13.56 -0.76 16.21
CA PRO A 206 14.27 0.35 15.56
C PRO A 206 14.31 1.58 16.47
N GLY A 207 15.30 2.45 16.23
CA GLY A 207 15.40 3.76 16.86
C GLY A 207 16.35 3.81 18.05
N ARG A 208 16.46 5.00 18.64
CA ARG A 208 17.28 5.27 19.82
C ARG A 208 16.39 5.64 21.00
N GLN A 209 16.77 5.20 22.20
CA GLN A 209 16.08 5.64 23.40
C GLN A 209 16.38 7.12 23.65
N ALA A 210 15.34 7.96 23.65
CA ALA A 210 15.46 9.40 23.85
C ALA A 210 15.15 9.83 25.29
N ALA A 211 14.27 9.08 25.96
CA ALA A 211 13.97 9.20 27.38
C ALA A 211 13.54 7.83 27.93
N LEU A 212 13.32 7.73 29.25
CA LEU A 212 12.78 6.51 29.84
C LEU A 212 11.41 6.20 29.22
N GLY A 213 11.25 4.99 28.67
CA GLY A 213 10.04 4.56 27.97
C GLY A 213 9.85 5.14 26.57
N LEU A 214 10.65 6.13 26.12
CA LEU A 214 10.48 6.77 24.81
C LEU A 214 11.60 6.40 23.83
N THR A 215 11.23 5.73 22.75
CA THR A 215 12.13 5.36 21.65
C THR A 215 11.80 6.16 20.40
N LEU A 216 12.83 6.73 19.75
CA LEU A 216 12.70 7.61 18.59
C LEU A 216 13.44 7.08 17.37
N GLY A 217 12.73 7.01 16.24
CA GLY A 217 13.26 6.80 14.92
C GLY A 217 13.98 8.05 14.37
N ARG A 218 14.67 7.84 13.25
CA ARG A 218 15.51 8.87 12.61
C ARG A 218 14.66 10.03 12.08
N GLY A 219 15.09 11.26 12.35
CA GLY A 219 14.44 12.47 11.82
C GLY A 219 13.13 12.84 12.51
N SER A 220 12.73 12.10 13.55
CA SER A 220 11.51 12.36 14.31
C SER A 220 11.73 13.40 15.40
N ARG A 221 10.67 14.17 15.69
CA ARG A 221 10.65 15.19 16.74
C ARG A 221 9.46 14.96 17.65
N VAL A 222 9.75 14.77 18.94
CA VAL A 222 8.77 14.67 20.02
C VAL A 222 9.38 15.29 21.26
N SER A 223 8.55 15.92 22.09
CA SER A 223 8.97 16.38 23.41
C SER A 223 8.94 15.20 24.39
N PRO A 224 9.98 14.98 25.22
CA PRO A 224 9.89 13.99 26.30
C PRO A 224 8.71 14.21 27.25
N ARG A 225 8.19 15.45 27.35
CA ARG A 225 7.03 15.80 28.17
C ARG A 225 5.68 15.33 27.61
N SER A 226 5.66 14.94 26.33
CA SER A 226 4.48 14.38 25.67
C SER A 226 4.17 12.98 26.19
N LEU A 227 5.19 12.20 26.54
CA LEU A 227 5.00 10.90 27.19
C LEU A 227 4.71 11.11 28.68
N LYS A 228 3.46 10.91 29.09
CA LYS A 228 3.03 11.07 30.49
C LYS A 228 3.30 9.82 31.31
N GLN A 229 2.97 8.66 30.74
CA GLN A 229 3.09 7.36 31.41
C GLN A 229 3.26 6.24 30.39
N GLY A 230 4.07 5.24 30.73
CA GLY A 230 4.20 4.01 29.95
C GLY A 230 5.36 4.03 28.96
N VAL A 231 5.18 3.36 27.82
CA VAL A 231 6.20 3.19 26.78
C VAL A 231 5.67 3.65 25.44
N CYS A 232 6.50 4.36 24.69
CA CYS A 232 6.17 4.84 23.36
C CYS A 232 7.33 4.60 22.40
N LEU A 233 6.99 3.99 21.26
CA LEU A 233 7.87 3.92 20.09
C LEU A 233 7.35 4.90 19.05
N VAL A 234 8.22 5.80 18.60
CA VAL A 234 7.94 6.70 17.49
C VAL A 234 8.87 6.33 16.35
N GLY A 235 8.30 6.06 15.17
CA GLY A 235 9.00 5.71 13.94
C GLY A 235 9.85 6.84 13.39
N ALA A 236 10.26 6.73 12.13
CA ALA A 236 11.07 7.74 11.44
C ALA A 236 10.22 8.87 10.85
N ARG A 237 10.82 10.07 10.77
CA ARG A 237 10.24 11.28 10.15
C ARG A 237 8.90 11.75 10.76
N CYS A 238 8.62 11.38 12.01
CA CYS A 238 7.39 11.78 12.68
C CYS A 238 7.50 13.18 13.30
N ARG A 239 6.38 13.91 13.33
CA ARG A 239 6.28 15.21 13.99
C ARG A 239 5.15 15.17 15.00
N ILE A 240 5.51 15.21 16.28
CA ILE A 240 4.53 15.19 17.38
C ILE A 240 4.62 16.53 18.11
N ALA A 241 3.46 17.17 18.27
CA ALA A 241 3.37 18.43 18.98
C ALA A 241 3.81 18.28 20.46
N PRO A 242 4.50 19.28 21.06
CA PRO A 242 5.03 19.17 22.42
C PRO A 242 3.99 19.00 23.53
N ASP A 243 2.75 19.38 23.25
CA ASP A 243 1.56 19.35 24.11
C ASP A 243 0.60 18.19 23.79
N ALA A 244 0.93 17.34 22.81
CA ALA A 244 0.25 16.07 22.64
C ALA A 244 0.55 15.15 23.83
N GLU A 245 -0.43 14.35 24.24
CA GLU A 245 -0.35 13.47 25.40
C GLU A 245 -0.34 12.01 24.97
N LEU A 246 0.73 11.31 25.33
CA LEU A 246 0.93 9.89 25.05
C LEU A 246 0.92 9.12 26.37
N THR A 247 0.06 8.11 26.47
CA THR A 247 -0.18 7.34 27.70
C THR A 247 -0.27 5.84 27.42
N GLY A 248 0.22 5.01 28.35
CA GLY A 248 0.19 3.56 28.22
C GLY A 248 1.24 3.05 27.22
N GLU A 249 0.85 2.09 26.38
CA GLU A 249 1.72 1.49 25.35
C GLU A 249 1.35 2.11 23.98
N VAL A 250 2.18 2.99 23.43
CA VAL A 250 1.85 3.71 22.17
C VAL A 250 2.86 3.41 21.08
N VAL A 251 2.39 2.92 19.93
CA VAL A 251 3.21 2.73 18.73
C VAL A 251 2.81 3.77 17.70
N ILE A 252 3.75 4.63 17.32
CA ILE A 252 3.60 5.59 16.22
C ILE A 252 4.55 5.15 15.12
N SER A 253 4.01 4.79 13.96
CA SER A 253 4.82 4.35 12.82
C SER A 253 5.42 5.53 12.05
N ASP A 254 6.15 5.22 10.98
CA ASP A 254 6.84 6.20 10.13
C ASP A 254 5.92 7.26 9.50
N ASP A 255 6.46 8.46 9.30
CA ASP A 255 5.80 9.56 8.58
C ASP A 255 4.44 9.96 9.18
N VAL A 256 4.30 9.87 10.49
CA VAL A 256 3.08 10.29 11.22
C VAL A 256 3.22 11.74 11.72
N ILE A 257 2.12 12.48 11.66
CA ILE A 257 2.02 13.82 12.25
C ILE A 257 0.91 13.80 13.30
N VAL A 258 1.23 14.27 14.50
CA VAL A 258 0.27 14.41 15.61
C VAL A 258 0.25 15.87 16.03
N ASP A 259 -0.91 16.51 15.92
CA ASP A 259 -1.10 17.91 16.26
C ASP A 259 -1.28 18.13 17.78
N ARG A 260 -1.41 19.40 18.15
CA ARG A 260 -1.49 19.90 19.51
C ARG A 260 -2.68 19.31 20.27
N ARG A 261 -2.47 19.05 21.55
CA ARG A 261 -3.52 18.59 22.48
C ARG A 261 -4.24 17.31 22.06
N ALA A 262 -3.68 16.53 21.14
CA ALA A 262 -4.16 15.19 20.83
C ALA A 262 -3.78 14.23 21.97
N THR A 263 -4.67 13.30 22.30
CA THR A 263 -4.46 12.31 23.36
C THR A 263 -4.45 10.92 22.76
N ILE A 264 -3.36 10.18 22.95
CA ILE A 264 -3.20 8.82 22.44
C ILE A 264 -2.91 7.89 23.62
N ASN A 265 -3.79 6.90 23.82
CA ASN A 265 -3.70 5.92 24.88
C ASN A 265 -3.72 4.50 24.31
N SER A 266 -2.69 3.71 24.63
CA SER A 266 -2.65 2.25 24.35
C SER A 266 -3.05 1.92 22.91
N SER A 267 -2.47 2.62 21.92
CA SER A 267 -2.95 2.62 20.53
C SER A 267 -1.80 2.53 19.54
N VAL A 268 -2.14 2.06 18.33
CA VAL A 268 -1.20 1.86 17.22
C VAL A 268 -1.57 2.79 16.08
N ILE A 269 -0.68 3.72 15.74
CA ILE A 269 -0.83 4.64 14.61
C ILE A 269 0.04 4.14 13.46
N LEU A 270 -0.59 3.79 12.34
CA LEU A 270 0.06 3.26 11.16
C LEU A 270 0.68 4.37 10.29
N PRO A 271 1.61 4.03 9.37
CA PRO A 271 2.36 5.02 8.63
C PRO A 271 1.50 6.00 7.84
N HIS A 272 2.03 7.20 7.61
CA HIS A 272 1.38 8.25 6.80
C HIS A 272 0.01 8.73 7.34
N THR A 273 -0.19 8.63 8.65
CA THR A 273 -1.40 9.09 9.32
C THR A 273 -1.20 10.49 9.88
N TYR A 274 -2.17 11.37 9.64
CA TYR A 274 -2.31 12.64 10.36
C TYR A 274 -3.34 12.48 11.48
N VAL A 275 -2.96 12.90 12.69
CA VAL A 275 -3.85 13.00 13.86
C VAL A 275 -4.06 14.46 14.20
N GLY A 276 -5.31 14.88 14.17
CA GLY A 276 -5.75 16.25 14.38
C GLY A 276 -5.62 16.78 15.80
N GLU A 277 -5.83 18.08 15.94
CA GLU A 277 -5.88 18.76 17.23
C GLU A 277 -7.10 18.31 18.04
N LEU A 278 -6.92 18.09 19.36
CA LEU A 278 -7.96 17.62 20.30
C LEU A 278 -8.56 16.24 19.98
N VAL A 279 -7.92 15.45 19.11
CA VAL A 279 -8.38 14.08 18.82
C VAL A 279 -7.95 13.14 19.94
N GLU A 280 -8.90 12.34 20.42
CA GLU A 280 -8.67 11.30 21.43
C GLU A 280 -8.71 9.91 20.79
N ILE A 281 -7.63 9.15 20.95
CA ILE A 281 -7.47 7.80 20.42
C ILE A 281 -7.14 6.87 21.58
N THR A 282 -8.07 5.99 21.91
CA THR A 282 -7.91 5.02 23.00
C THR A 282 -8.19 3.61 22.50
N ASN A 283 -7.27 2.68 22.81
CA ASN A 283 -7.32 1.27 22.45
C ASN A 283 -7.76 1.04 20.98
N ALA A 284 -7.05 1.69 20.06
CA ALA A 284 -7.40 1.69 18.64
C ALA A 284 -6.18 1.48 17.75
N ILE A 285 -6.45 1.01 16.53
CA ILE A 285 -5.52 1.05 15.40
C ILE A 285 -6.00 2.15 14.46
N VAL A 286 -5.11 3.08 14.10
CA VAL A 286 -5.46 4.16 13.17
C VAL A 286 -4.59 4.04 11.93
N SER A 287 -5.26 3.98 10.77
CA SER A 287 -4.65 3.89 9.45
C SER A 287 -5.21 5.00 8.57
N ALA A 288 -4.42 6.02 8.31
CA ALA A 288 -4.83 7.18 7.52
C ALA A 288 -6.12 7.82 8.07
N ASN A 289 -7.24 7.72 7.36
CA ASN A 289 -8.54 8.25 7.77
C ASN A 289 -9.45 7.18 8.41
N THR A 290 -8.94 5.97 8.65
CA THR A 290 -9.71 4.85 9.23
C THR A 290 -9.24 4.60 10.65
N MET A 291 -10.19 4.54 11.59
CA MET A 291 -9.97 4.19 12.99
C MET A 291 -10.65 2.85 13.27
N ILE A 292 -9.90 1.90 13.80
CA ILE A 292 -10.37 0.57 14.19
C ILE A 292 -10.32 0.49 15.71
N ARG A 293 -11.47 0.42 16.36
CA ARG A 293 -11.55 0.26 17.82
C ARG A 293 -11.37 -1.20 18.19
N VAL A 294 -10.38 -1.49 19.03
CA VAL A 294 -10.07 -2.87 19.44
C VAL A 294 -11.11 -3.40 20.44
N ASP A 295 -11.69 -2.52 21.27
CA ASP A 295 -12.71 -2.89 22.26
C ASP A 295 -13.99 -3.47 21.61
N SER A 296 -14.41 -2.86 20.50
CA SER A 296 -15.69 -3.18 19.84
C SER A 296 -15.53 -3.86 18.48
N GLY A 297 -14.32 -3.89 17.92
CA GLY A 297 -14.08 -4.28 16.53
C GLY A 297 -14.64 -3.28 15.51
N ALA A 298 -15.14 -2.13 15.93
CA ALA A 298 -15.77 -1.17 15.03
C ALA A 298 -14.73 -0.49 14.13
N VAL A 299 -15.01 -0.49 12.83
CA VAL A 299 -14.23 0.22 11.81
C VAL A 299 -14.95 1.53 11.47
N LEU A 300 -14.33 2.66 11.81
CA LEU A 300 -14.85 4.00 11.62
C LEU A 300 -14.01 4.72 10.57
N GLN A 301 -14.62 5.09 9.44
CA GLN A 301 -13.99 5.99 8.50
C GLN A 301 -14.30 7.44 8.88
N VAL A 302 -13.26 8.19 9.21
CA VAL A 302 -13.35 9.62 9.54
C VAL A 302 -13.23 10.40 8.24
N THR A 303 -14.25 11.20 7.93
CA THR A 303 -14.30 12.00 6.70
C THR A 303 -13.65 13.37 6.87
N ASP A 304 -13.61 13.89 8.09
CA ASP A 304 -12.97 15.17 8.39
C ASP A 304 -11.45 15.02 8.43
N ALA A 305 -10.79 15.57 7.41
CA ALA A 305 -9.34 15.59 7.28
C ALA A 305 -8.64 16.39 8.40
N CYS A 306 -9.37 17.25 9.13
CA CYS A 306 -8.83 17.94 10.30
C CYS A 306 -8.70 17.00 11.50
N LEU A 307 -9.45 15.90 11.54
CA LEU A 307 -9.42 14.90 12.61
C LEU A 307 -8.45 13.76 12.28
N LEU A 308 -8.63 13.11 11.12
CA LEU A 308 -7.76 12.02 10.65
C LEU A 308 -7.60 12.08 9.13
N ALA A 309 -6.37 11.95 8.62
CA ALA A 309 -6.12 12.02 7.19
C ALA A 309 -4.95 11.15 6.70
N ASP A 310 -5.03 10.75 5.42
CA ASP A 310 -3.93 10.14 4.68
C ASP A 310 -2.93 11.20 4.18
N LEU A 311 -1.72 11.20 4.73
CA LEU A 311 -0.67 12.12 4.33
C LEU A 311 -0.15 11.86 2.90
N LYS A 312 -0.28 10.64 2.35
CA LYS A 312 0.06 10.36 0.94
C LYS A 312 -0.93 11.05 0.00
N GLN A 313 -2.23 10.97 0.28
CA GLN A 313 -3.24 11.62 -0.55
C GLN A 313 -3.25 13.14 -0.39
N ALA A 314 -3.05 13.64 0.84
CA ALA A 314 -2.99 15.08 1.13
C ALA A 314 -1.79 15.77 0.44
N THR A 315 -0.64 15.09 0.34
CA THR A 315 0.55 15.63 -0.35
C THR A 315 0.45 15.57 -1.88
N LEU A 316 -0.30 14.62 -2.44
CA LEU A 316 -0.44 14.44 -3.90
C LEU A 316 -1.59 15.23 -4.53
N SER A 317 -2.55 15.73 -3.74
CA SER A 317 -3.75 16.40 -4.27
C SER A 317 -3.82 17.91 -4.04
N GLY A 318 -3.19 18.50 -3.02
CA GLY A 318 -3.53 19.88 -2.60
C GLY A 318 -2.47 20.97 -2.71
N GLY A 319 -1.19 20.69 -2.44
CA GLY A 319 -0.28 21.77 -2.02
C GLY A 319 0.33 22.63 -3.14
N ILE A 320 0.80 22.02 -4.24
CA ILE A 320 1.61 22.71 -5.26
C ILE A 320 1.26 22.28 -6.69
N ALA A 321 0.78 21.05 -6.89
CA ALA A 321 0.51 20.51 -8.24
C ALA A 321 -0.67 21.23 -8.93
N ASP A 322 -1.76 21.51 -8.21
CA ASP A 322 -2.96 22.11 -8.79
C ASP A 322 -2.75 23.55 -9.29
N PRO A 323 -2.09 24.44 -8.53
CA PRO A 323 -1.70 25.76 -9.03
C PRO A 323 -0.80 25.68 -10.28
N VAL A 324 0.15 24.75 -10.31
CA VAL A 324 1.07 24.56 -11.45
C VAL A 324 0.31 24.07 -12.69
N HIS A 325 -0.60 23.11 -12.54
CA HIS A 325 -1.42 22.64 -13.65
C HIS A 325 -2.37 23.71 -14.18
N ARG A 326 -2.94 24.54 -13.30
CA ARG A 326 -3.76 25.70 -13.70
C ARG A 326 -2.92 26.73 -14.44
N LEU A 327 -1.73 27.07 -13.93
CA LEU A 327 -0.80 28.00 -14.58
C LEU A 327 -0.40 27.51 -15.98
N LEU A 328 -0.01 26.24 -16.10
CA LEU A 328 0.33 25.65 -17.40
C LEU A 328 -0.87 25.58 -18.35
N GLY A 329 -2.08 25.30 -17.82
CA GLY A 329 -3.33 25.34 -18.58
C GLY A 329 -3.66 26.74 -19.09
N THR A 330 -3.52 27.76 -18.24
CA THR A 330 -3.71 29.17 -18.61
C THR A 330 -2.67 29.61 -19.63
N LEU A 331 -1.40 29.22 -19.48
CA LEU A 331 -0.35 29.48 -20.47
C LEU A 331 -0.69 28.83 -21.82
N GLY A 332 -1.12 27.57 -21.80
CA GLY A 332 -1.58 26.86 -22.99
C GLY A 332 -2.78 27.54 -23.66
N LEU A 333 -3.73 28.05 -22.86
CA LEU A 333 -4.87 28.81 -23.36
C LEU A 333 -4.42 30.11 -24.04
N ILE A 334 -3.52 30.88 -23.43
CA ILE A 334 -2.96 32.12 -23.99
C ILE A 334 -2.25 31.83 -25.32
N LEU A 335 -1.39 30.81 -25.34
CA LEU A 335 -0.69 30.39 -26.56
C LEU A 335 -1.65 29.91 -27.66
N SER A 336 -2.82 29.39 -27.28
CA SER A 336 -3.84 28.96 -28.22
C SER A 336 -4.69 30.09 -28.80
N LEU A 337 -4.74 31.27 -28.19
CA LEU A 337 -5.63 32.38 -28.59
C LEU A 337 -5.57 32.72 -30.10
N PRO A 338 -4.39 32.75 -30.77
CA PRO A 338 -4.31 33.01 -32.21
C PRO A 338 -5.01 31.95 -33.08
N LEU A 339 -5.23 30.74 -32.55
CA LEU A 339 -5.90 29.64 -33.25
C LEU A 339 -7.43 29.72 -33.14
N TRP A 340 -7.99 30.52 -32.23
CA TRP A 340 -9.44 30.64 -32.04
C TRP A 340 -10.17 31.29 -33.22
N PRO A 341 -9.65 32.38 -33.85
CA PRO A 341 -10.24 32.90 -35.08
C PRO A 341 -10.21 31.88 -36.23
N ILE A 342 -9.14 31.08 -36.32
CA ILE A 342 -9.00 30.02 -37.32
C ILE A 342 -10.04 28.91 -37.06
N ALA A 343 -10.23 28.51 -35.80
CA ALA A 343 -11.26 27.56 -35.40
C ALA A 343 -12.67 28.07 -35.72
N ALA A 344 -12.93 29.35 -35.47
CA ALA A 344 -14.19 30.01 -35.79
C ALA A 344 -14.46 30.02 -37.31
N LEU A 345 -13.46 30.34 -38.13
CA LEU A 345 -13.54 30.27 -39.59
C LEU A 345 -13.76 28.83 -40.09
N ALA A 346 -13.06 27.86 -39.52
CA ALA A 346 -13.20 26.44 -39.86
C ALA A 346 -14.57 25.85 -39.44
N ALA A 347 -15.26 26.49 -38.50
CA ALA A 347 -16.60 26.10 -38.04
C ALA A 347 -17.73 26.74 -38.88
N LEU A 348 -17.44 27.75 -39.70
CA LEU A 348 -18.43 28.44 -40.54
C LEU A 348 -19.29 27.52 -41.41
N PRO A 349 -18.77 26.45 -42.05
CA PRO A 349 -19.59 25.55 -42.86
C PRO A 349 -20.67 24.80 -42.08
N ASN A 350 -20.56 24.74 -40.76
CA ASN A 350 -21.50 24.04 -39.87
C ASN A 350 -22.30 25.03 -38.97
N ARG A 351 -22.30 26.32 -39.31
CA ARG A 351 -22.85 27.41 -38.47
C ARG A 351 -24.33 27.25 -38.16
N ASP A 352 -25.12 26.67 -39.07
CA ASP A 352 -26.57 26.53 -38.91
C ASP A 352 -26.98 25.67 -37.72
N ARG A 353 -26.06 24.84 -37.20
CA ARG A 353 -26.26 24.02 -36.01
C ARG A 353 -25.65 24.65 -34.75
N GLY A 354 -25.02 25.83 -34.84
CA GLY A 354 -24.24 26.49 -33.78
C GLY A 354 -22.71 26.37 -33.92
N TRP A 355 -21.97 27.08 -33.07
CA TRP A 355 -20.49 27.19 -33.12
C TRP A 355 -19.78 26.10 -32.31
N PHE A 356 -20.44 25.59 -31.26
CA PHE A 356 -19.86 24.64 -30.31
C PHE A 356 -20.76 23.42 -30.13
N ASP A 357 -20.14 22.27 -29.92
CA ASP A 357 -20.77 21.10 -29.32
C ASP A 357 -20.49 21.12 -27.80
N SER A 358 -21.48 20.75 -27.00
CA SER A 358 -21.36 20.64 -25.54
C SER A 358 -21.39 19.19 -25.13
N ILE A 359 -20.39 18.76 -24.35
CA ILE A 359 -20.30 17.42 -23.79
C ILE A 359 -20.17 17.50 -22.28
N THR A 360 -21.00 16.75 -21.56
CA THR A 360 -20.92 16.65 -20.10
C THR A 360 -19.88 15.60 -19.73
N LEU A 361 -18.92 15.97 -18.90
CA LEU A 361 -17.82 15.12 -18.46
C LEU A 361 -17.66 15.17 -16.95
N ARG A 362 -17.11 14.10 -16.38
CA ARG A 362 -16.79 14.04 -14.96
C ARG A 362 -15.40 14.61 -14.70
N GLY A 363 -15.33 15.69 -13.94
CA GLY A 363 -14.13 16.49 -13.72
C GLY A 363 -13.37 16.12 -12.43
N ASN A 364 -12.36 16.91 -12.11
CA ASN A 364 -11.53 16.74 -10.91
C ASN A 364 -12.10 17.41 -9.65
N LYS A 365 -12.98 18.42 -9.81
CA LYS A 365 -13.67 19.02 -8.67
C LYS A 365 -14.59 17.99 -8.04
N ARG A 366 -14.74 18.04 -6.72
CA ARG A 366 -15.62 17.14 -5.97
C ARG A 366 -16.73 17.93 -5.31
N ASP A 367 -17.94 17.40 -5.38
CA ASP A 367 -19.08 17.85 -4.58
C ASP A 367 -19.32 16.82 -3.47
N ILE A 368 -19.77 17.31 -2.32
CA ILE A 368 -20.13 16.46 -1.19
C ILE A 368 -21.63 16.18 -1.35
N ASP A 369 -22.00 14.90 -1.42
CA ASP A 369 -23.39 14.51 -1.50
C ASP A 369 -24.11 14.66 -0.14
N ALA A 370 -25.43 14.43 -0.12
CA ALA A 370 -26.24 14.53 1.09
C ALA A 370 -25.82 13.55 2.21
N PHE A 371 -25.00 12.55 1.88
CA PHE A 371 -24.48 11.54 2.80
C PHE A 371 -23.01 11.80 3.19
N GLY A 372 -22.43 12.93 2.78
CA GLY A 372 -21.06 13.31 3.13
C GLY A 372 -19.97 12.66 2.26
N GLN A 373 -20.34 11.91 1.21
CA GLN A 373 -19.37 11.32 0.29
C GLN A 373 -18.96 12.32 -0.80
N ALA A 374 -17.65 12.50 -0.97
CA ALA A 374 -17.07 13.39 -1.97
C ALA A 374 -17.04 12.71 -3.34
N THR A 375 -18.00 13.02 -4.21
CA THR A 375 -18.08 12.50 -5.58
C THR A 375 -17.54 13.51 -6.58
N ARG A 376 -16.99 13.04 -7.71
CA ARG A 376 -16.50 13.95 -8.77
C ARG A 376 -17.67 14.67 -9.44
N ARG A 377 -17.54 16.00 -9.53
CA ARG A 377 -18.51 16.90 -10.14
C ARG A 377 -18.52 16.78 -11.66
N ASN A 378 -19.73 16.81 -12.22
CA ASN A 378 -19.94 16.91 -13.65
C ASN A 378 -19.78 18.36 -14.13
N PHE A 379 -19.10 18.56 -15.26
CA PHE A 379 -18.94 19.85 -15.90
C PHE A 379 -19.21 19.75 -17.40
N VAL A 380 -19.58 20.87 -18.00
CA VAL A 380 -19.84 20.94 -19.45
C VAL A 380 -18.56 21.40 -20.15
N ALA A 381 -17.95 20.51 -20.91
CA ALA A 381 -16.86 20.84 -21.82
C ALA A 381 -17.44 21.29 -23.17
N ARG A 382 -16.79 22.25 -23.81
CA ARG A 382 -17.14 22.72 -25.15
C ARG A 382 -16.12 22.26 -26.17
N GLU A 383 -16.57 22.01 -27.38
CA GLU A 383 -15.73 21.70 -28.53
C GLU A 383 -16.13 22.54 -29.73
N TRP A 384 -15.13 23.01 -30.48
CA TRP A 384 -15.37 23.68 -31.75
C TRP A 384 -15.88 22.68 -32.78
N ARG A 385 -16.98 23.00 -33.49
CA ARG A 385 -17.55 22.11 -34.51
C ARG A 385 -16.75 22.14 -35.82
N THR A 386 -15.54 21.60 -35.76
CA THR A 386 -14.57 21.57 -36.86
C THR A 386 -14.08 20.14 -37.08
N ARG A 387 -13.66 19.84 -38.33
CA ARG A 387 -13.03 18.54 -38.66
C ARG A 387 -11.57 18.46 -38.22
N ILE A 388 -10.98 19.59 -37.80
CA ILE A 388 -9.58 19.70 -37.41
C ILE A 388 -9.46 19.38 -35.90
N PRO A 389 -8.84 18.26 -35.51
CA PRO A 389 -8.93 17.78 -34.12
C PRO A 389 -8.30 18.72 -33.08
N ILE A 390 -7.19 19.39 -33.44
CA ILE A 390 -6.54 20.37 -32.55
C ILE A 390 -7.41 21.59 -32.31
N LEU A 391 -8.11 22.09 -33.34
CA LEU A 391 -8.99 23.27 -33.22
C LEU A 391 -10.27 22.90 -32.44
N ARG A 392 -10.81 21.70 -32.67
CA ARG A 392 -11.96 21.16 -31.95
C ARG A 392 -11.80 21.21 -30.44
N ALA A 393 -10.64 20.82 -29.93
CA ALA A 393 -10.41 20.64 -28.49
C ALA A 393 -9.91 21.88 -27.75
N LEU A 394 -9.66 23.01 -28.43
CA LEU A 394 -9.18 24.26 -27.79
C LEU A 394 -9.99 24.69 -26.56
N PRO A 395 -11.34 24.62 -26.54
CA PRO A 395 -12.09 25.07 -25.38
C PRO A 395 -11.92 24.15 -24.16
N ARG A 396 -11.38 22.93 -24.31
CA ARG A 396 -11.02 22.07 -23.17
C ARG A 396 -9.88 22.64 -22.33
N LEU A 397 -9.05 23.54 -22.88
CA LEU A 397 -8.02 24.25 -22.11
C LEU A 397 -8.64 25.18 -21.05
N LEU A 398 -9.86 25.69 -21.28
CA LEU A 398 -10.61 26.44 -20.26
C LEU A 398 -10.94 25.54 -19.06
N ALA A 399 -11.28 24.27 -19.30
CA ALA A 399 -11.54 23.30 -18.24
C ALA A 399 -10.27 22.94 -17.44
N VAL A 400 -9.09 23.01 -18.06
CA VAL A 400 -7.82 22.87 -17.34
C VAL A 400 -7.55 24.11 -16.48
N ALA A 401 -7.74 25.31 -17.05
CA ALA A 401 -7.54 26.58 -16.33
C ALA A 401 -8.53 26.75 -15.15
N SER A 402 -9.77 26.29 -15.30
CA SER A 402 -10.79 26.29 -14.24
C SER A 402 -10.58 25.21 -13.18
N GLY A 403 -9.65 24.27 -13.42
CA GLY A 403 -9.35 23.14 -12.53
C GLY A 403 -10.31 21.96 -12.65
N ASP A 404 -11.20 21.94 -13.64
CA ASP A 404 -12.08 20.78 -13.91
C ASP A 404 -11.30 19.62 -14.57
N LEU A 405 -10.20 19.92 -15.26
CA LEU A 405 -9.25 18.95 -15.83
C LEU A 405 -7.80 19.29 -15.42
N ARG A 406 -6.90 18.32 -15.54
CA ARG A 406 -5.44 18.56 -15.56
C ARG A 406 -4.90 18.42 -16.99
N LEU A 407 -3.66 18.82 -17.22
CA LEU A 407 -3.02 18.58 -18.53
C LEU A 407 -2.75 17.09 -18.76
N VAL A 408 -2.32 16.36 -17.72
CA VAL A 408 -2.03 14.93 -17.78
C VAL A 408 -2.87 14.18 -16.75
N GLY A 409 -3.45 13.06 -17.16
CA GLY A 409 -4.35 12.26 -16.34
C GLY A 409 -5.08 11.18 -17.11
N VAL A 410 -6.00 10.48 -16.43
CA VAL A 410 -6.88 9.50 -17.07
C VAL A 410 -7.89 10.21 -17.97
N THR A 411 -8.45 9.49 -18.93
CA THR A 411 -9.42 10.09 -19.85
C THR A 411 -10.70 10.48 -19.12
N PRO A 412 -11.23 11.71 -19.24
CA PRO A 412 -12.50 12.06 -18.64
C PRO A 412 -13.62 11.21 -19.26
N LEU A 413 -14.51 10.67 -18.44
CA LEU A 413 -15.69 9.92 -18.90
C LEU A 413 -16.94 10.80 -18.91
N SER A 414 -17.93 10.41 -19.71
CA SER A 414 -19.29 10.90 -19.55
C SER A 414 -19.89 10.38 -18.23
N PRO A 415 -20.91 11.06 -17.67
CA PRO A 415 -21.59 10.59 -16.46
C PRO A 415 -22.09 9.14 -16.60
N GLU A 416 -22.74 8.81 -17.71
CA GLU A 416 -23.26 7.46 -18.00
C GLU A 416 -22.15 6.39 -18.00
N ALA A 417 -21.00 6.67 -18.63
CA ALA A 417 -19.88 5.74 -18.67
C ALA A 417 -19.18 5.62 -17.30
N ALA A 418 -19.21 6.67 -16.48
CA ALA A 418 -18.67 6.65 -15.12
C ALA A 418 -19.59 5.91 -14.15
N ASP A 419 -20.90 6.13 -14.25
CA ASP A 419 -21.91 5.47 -13.40
C ASP A 419 -22.07 3.98 -13.77
N GLY A 420 -21.71 3.61 -15.01
CA GLY A 420 -21.66 2.22 -15.46
C GLY A 420 -20.47 1.41 -14.91
N LEU A 421 -19.51 2.00 -14.20
CA LEU A 421 -18.36 1.27 -13.65
C LEU A 421 -18.83 0.37 -12.49
N GLY A 422 -18.93 -0.93 -12.77
CA GLY A 422 -19.57 -1.91 -11.90
C GLY A 422 -18.57 -2.65 -11.02
N ASP A 423 -17.37 -2.93 -11.54
CA ASP A 423 -16.39 -3.73 -10.83
C ASP A 423 -15.42 -2.85 -10.03
N ASP A 424 -14.96 -3.35 -8.88
CA ASP A 424 -14.05 -2.61 -7.99
C ASP A 424 -12.73 -2.23 -8.66
N TRP A 425 -12.23 -3.08 -9.58
CA TRP A 425 -10.99 -2.78 -10.30
C TRP A 425 -11.15 -1.61 -11.29
N GLU A 426 -12.35 -1.40 -11.83
CA GLU A 426 -12.65 -0.30 -12.76
C GLU A 426 -12.58 1.06 -12.05
N ARG A 427 -13.01 1.10 -10.78
CA ARG A 427 -13.02 2.30 -9.94
C ARG A 427 -11.62 2.78 -9.54
N ILE A 428 -10.61 1.93 -9.61
CA ILE A 428 -9.20 2.29 -9.32
C ILE A 428 -8.74 3.48 -10.18
N ARG A 429 -9.26 3.64 -11.40
CA ARG A 429 -8.91 4.79 -12.25
C ARG A 429 -9.26 6.14 -11.61
N GLU A 430 -10.27 6.17 -10.73
CA GLU A 430 -10.70 7.40 -10.05
C GLU A 430 -9.70 7.88 -8.99
N GLU A 431 -8.70 7.08 -8.64
CA GLU A 431 -7.56 7.50 -7.85
C GLU A 431 -6.66 8.50 -8.61
N ALA A 432 -6.67 8.49 -9.95
CA ALA A 432 -5.92 9.41 -10.79
C ALA A 432 -6.77 10.56 -11.34
N PRO A 433 -6.25 11.79 -11.42
CA PRO A 433 -7.00 12.94 -11.91
C PRO A 433 -7.38 12.77 -13.39
N ALA A 434 -8.54 13.28 -13.78
CA ALA A 434 -8.95 13.43 -15.16
C ALA A 434 -8.04 14.44 -15.87
N GLY A 435 -7.52 14.06 -17.03
CA GLY A 435 -6.54 14.82 -17.80
C GLY A 435 -6.98 15.08 -19.24
N LEU A 436 -6.40 16.13 -19.84
CA LEU A 436 -6.54 16.42 -21.26
C LEU A 436 -5.79 15.38 -22.11
N PHE A 437 -4.57 15.03 -21.68
CA PHE A 437 -3.73 13.98 -22.24
C PHE A 437 -3.52 12.85 -21.25
N GLY A 438 -3.32 11.64 -21.76
CA GLY A 438 -3.14 10.46 -20.94
C GLY A 438 -2.66 9.27 -21.78
N PRO A 439 -2.31 8.16 -21.12
CA PRO A 439 -1.83 6.95 -21.78
C PRO A 439 -2.87 6.39 -22.74
N THR A 440 -4.15 6.41 -22.37
CA THR A 440 -5.24 5.97 -23.23
C THR A 440 -5.35 6.77 -24.54
N GLN A 441 -5.11 8.07 -24.49
CA GLN A 441 -5.12 8.92 -25.69
C GLN A 441 -3.84 8.77 -26.54
N LEU A 442 -2.71 8.44 -25.92
CA LEU A 442 -1.38 8.44 -26.56
C LEU A 442 -0.89 7.06 -27.03
N ASP A 443 -1.15 6.02 -26.25
CA ASP A 443 -0.56 4.68 -26.43
C ASP A 443 -1.60 3.65 -26.93
N VAL A 444 -2.88 3.76 -26.56
CA VAL A 444 -3.93 2.79 -26.96
C VAL A 444 -4.47 3.10 -28.37
N PRO A 445 -4.75 2.12 -29.25
CA PRO A 445 -5.40 2.33 -30.55
C PRO A 445 -6.79 2.98 -30.46
N ARG A 446 -7.31 3.51 -31.58
CA ARG A 446 -8.59 4.27 -31.59
C ARG A 446 -9.81 3.36 -31.46
N ASP A 447 -9.77 2.25 -32.18
CA ASP A 447 -10.74 1.16 -32.31
C ASP A 447 -10.68 0.15 -31.15
N ALA A 448 -9.72 0.31 -30.24
CA ALA A 448 -9.60 -0.53 -29.06
C ALA A 448 -10.92 -0.53 -28.24
N PRO A 449 -11.34 -1.69 -27.71
CA PRO A 449 -12.52 -1.82 -26.87
C PRO A 449 -12.45 -0.95 -25.62
N PHE A 450 -13.61 -0.69 -25.00
CA PHE A 450 -13.72 0.18 -23.84
C PHE A 450 -12.89 -0.34 -22.66
N GLU A 451 -12.89 -1.66 -22.46
CA GLU A 451 -12.20 -2.37 -21.38
C GLU A 451 -10.68 -2.21 -21.48
N GLU A 452 -10.12 -2.23 -22.68
CA GLU A 452 -8.67 -2.04 -22.90
C GLU A 452 -8.25 -0.60 -22.58
N LYS A 453 -9.07 0.37 -22.97
CA LYS A 453 -8.88 1.79 -22.61
C LYS A 453 -8.96 1.99 -21.09
N LEU A 454 -9.89 1.30 -20.44
CA LEU A 454 -10.07 1.34 -19.00
C LEU A 454 -8.87 0.73 -18.26
N MET A 455 -8.37 -0.41 -18.73
CA MET A 455 -7.19 -1.08 -18.19
C MET A 455 -5.94 -0.19 -18.26
N SER A 456 -5.77 0.55 -19.36
CA SER A 456 -4.67 1.52 -19.51
C SER A 456 -4.74 2.64 -18.47
N ASP A 457 -5.94 3.20 -18.25
CA ASP A 457 -6.18 4.23 -17.23
C ASP A 457 -5.96 3.69 -15.80
N VAL A 458 -6.39 2.45 -15.50
CA VAL A 458 -6.19 1.79 -14.20
C VAL A 458 -4.72 1.52 -13.92
N PHE A 459 -3.99 1.01 -14.91
CA PHE A 459 -2.54 0.77 -14.80
C PHE A 459 -1.77 2.07 -14.55
N TYR A 460 -2.17 3.14 -15.24
CA TYR A 460 -1.62 4.47 -15.00
C TYR A 460 -1.93 4.98 -13.60
N ALA A 461 -3.16 4.80 -13.11
CA ALA A 461 -3.55 5.24 -11.77
C ALA A 461 -2.68 4.58 -10.69
N ARG A 462 -2.42 3.27 -10.81
CA ARG A 462 -1.55 2.54 -9.88
C ARG A 462 -0.07 2.92 -9.96
N GLN A 463 0.43 3.24 -11.15
CA GLN A 463 1.85 3.50 -11.39
C GLN A 463 2.22 4.99 -11.48
N ARG A 464 1.30 5.88 -11.11
CA ARG A 464 1.46 7.32 -11.29
C ARG A 464 2.68 7.85 -10.55
N ARG A 465 3.54 8.58 -11.26
CA ARG A 465 4.73 9.25 -10.72
C ARG A 465 4.97 10.55 -11.49
N ILE A 466 5.49 11.56 -10.81
CA ILE A 466 5.76 12.89 -11.40
C ILE A 466 6.60 12.79 -12.69
N GLY A 467 7.64 11.96 -12.70
CA GLY A 467 8.48 11.77 -13.89
C GLY A 467 7.74 11.19 -15.09
N ARG A 468 6.76 10.29 -14.84
CA ARG A 468 5.94 9.68 -15.90
C ARG A 468 4.90 10.66 -16.43
N ASP A 469 4.29 11.46 -15.54
CA ASP A 469 3.37 12.54 -15.92
C ASP A 469 4.10 13.57 -16.82
N LEU A 470 5.37 13.88 -16.55
CA LEU A 470 6.19 14.76 -17.39
C LEU A 470 6.45 14.18 -18.80
N VAL A 471 6.74 12.88 -18.88
CA VAL A 471 6.91 12.19 -20.17
C VAL A 471 5.61 12.24 -20.98
N TYR A 472 4.46 11.98 -20.35
CA TYR A 472 3.17 12.07 -21.02
C TYR A 472 2.80 13.51 -21.40
N LEU A 473 3.20 14.51 -20.61
CA LEU A 473 3.03 15.93 -20.96
C LEU A 473 3.82 16.26 -22.23
N LEU A 474 5.11 15.89 -22.28
CA LEU A 474 5.98 16.15 -23.44
C LEU A 474 5.48 15.41 -24.68
N ARG A 475 5.12 14.12 -24.54
CA ARG A 475 4.54 13.33 -25.63
C ARG A 475 3.19 13.90 -26.07
N GLY A 476 2.36 14.37 -25.14
CA GLY A 476 1.11 15.06 -25.40
C GLY A 476 1.31 16.32 -26.23
N LEU A 477 2.22 17.21 -25.80
CA LEU A 477 2.58 18.44 -26.52
C LEU A 477 3.10 18.18 -27.94
N LEU A 478 3.92 17.15 -28.13
CA LEU A 478 4.38 16.73 -29.46
C LEU A 478 3.26 16.09 -30.29
N ALA A 479 2.32 15.42 -29.63
CA ALA A 479 1.17 14.78 -30.26
C ALA A 479 0.03 15.77 -30.56
N ILE A 480 0.07 17.02 -30.08
CA ILE A 480 -0.91 18.08 -30.40
C ILE A 480 -1.08 18.26 -31.92
N LEU A 481 0.00 18.08 -32.68
CA LEU A 481 0.03 18.19 -34.14
C LEU A 481 -0.47 16.93 -34.86
N ARG A 482 -0.69 15.82 -34.13
CA ARG A 482 -1.16 14.55 -34.68
C ARG A 482 -2.68 14.41 -34.46
N PRO A 483 -3.48 14.07 -35.49
CA PRO A 483 -4.91 13.84 -35.34
C PRO A 483 -5.30 12.78 -34.29
N ALA A 484 -4.38 11.85 -33.96
CA ALA A 484 -4.63 10.71 -33.07
C ALA A 484 -4.76 11.06 -31.57
N SER A 485 -4.29 12.22 -31.14
CA SER A 485 -4.26 12.63 -29.71
C SER A 485 -5.56 13.29 -29.23
N TRP A 486 -6.34 13.88 -30.15
CA TRP A 486 -7.55 14.64 -29.84
C TRP A 486 -8.80 13.78 -30.02
N ARG A 487 -8.99 12.85 -29.09
CA ARG A 487 -10.08 11.87 -29.12
C ARG A 487 -11.31 12.37 -28.35
N PRO A 488 -12.52 12.09 -28.85
CA PRO A 488 -13.71 12.18 -28.00
C PRO A 488 -13.56 11.17 -26.84
N PRO A 489 -14.18 11.44 -25.69
CA PRO A 489 -14.10 10.56 -24.55
C PRO A 489 -14.78 9.23 -24.87
N PRO A 490 -14.26 8.10 -24.36
CA PRO A 490 -14.79 6.79 -24.67
C PRO A 490 -16.22 6.66 -24.11
N GLN A 491 -17.12 6.15 -24.95
CA GLN A 491 -18.48 5.78 -24.58
C GLN A 491 -18.55 4.27 -24.45
N ARG A 492 -19.32 3.76 -23.48
CA ARG A 492 -19.57 2.33 -23.35
C ARG A 492 -20.64 1.94 -24.39
N PRO A 493 -20.38 0.98 -25.29
CA PRO A 493 -21.40 0.53 -26.23
C PRO A 493 -22.49 -0.25 -25.49
N GLY A 494 -23.78 0.07 -25.73
CA GLY A 494 -24.93 -0.70 -25.22
C GLY A 494 -25.82 -0.04 -24.15
N LEU A 495 -25.84 1.30 -24.05
CA LEU A 495 -26.80 2.05 -23.22
C LEU A 495 -27.69 2.96 -24.09
N ASP A 496 -28.21 2.41 -25.19
CA ASP A 496 -29.36 2.99 -25.92
C ASP A 496 -30.67 2.38 -25.41
#